data_AF-A0A662PMV4-F1
#
_entry.id   AF-A0A662PMV4-F1
#
_cell.length_a   1.000
_cell.length_b   1.000
_cell.length_c   1.000
_cell.angle_alpha   90.00
_cell.angle_beta   90.00
_cell.angle_gamma   90.00
#
_symmetry.space_group_name_H-M   'P 1'
#
loop_
_entity.id
_entity.type
_entity.pdbx_description
1 polymer ?
#
loop_
_entity_poly.entity_id
_entity_poly.type
_entity_poly.pdbx_seq_one_letter_code
_entity_poly.pdbx_strand_id
1 'polypeptide(L)'
;MITPNRQMSLEATAGKNARAHVGKLYNVAARMIAERIYNEIKDLDEVYVRILSQIGRPVDSPLLISIQYIARSGADENTFAYEAAEIAKDEIRKMVELQELILEQKVSLF
;
A
#
# COMPACT_ATOMS: atom_id res chain seq x y z
N MET A 1 8.29 -9.46 8.73
CA MET A 1 8.76 -8.96 10.07
C MET A 1 7.58 -8.75 11.02
N ILE A 2 7.76 -8.89 12.35
CA ILE A 2 6.77 -8.48 13.37
C ILE A 2 7.28 -7.22 14.05
N THR A 3 6.55 -6.11 13.93
CA THR A 3 7.02 -4.77 14.30
C THR A 3 6.06 -4.11 15.30
N PRO A 4 6.20 -4.37 16.62
CA PRO A 4 5.24 -3.90 17.63
C PRO A 4 5.12 -2.37 17.71
N ASN A 5 6.16 -1.64 17.30
CA ASN A 5 6.18 -0.17 17.25
C ASN A 5 5.68 0.40 15.91
N ARG A 6 5.26 -0.45 14.97
CA ARG A 6 4.67 -0.04 13.69
C ARG A 6 3.25 -0.56 13.61
N GLN A 7 2.43 0.11 12.81
CA GLN A 7 1.07 -0.33 12.55
C GLN A 7 1.12 -1.58 11.67
N MET A 8 0.33 -2.59 12.03
CA MET A 8 0.28 -3.85 11.32
C MET A 8 -1.16 -4.22 11.01
N SER A 9 -1.39 -4.83 9.85
CA SER A 9 -2.60 -5.60 9.64
C SER A 9 -2.48 -6.93 10.39
N LEU A 10 -3.55 -7.33 11.10
CA LEU A 10 -3.64 -8.65 11.73
C LEU A 10 -4.06 -9.74 10.74
N GLU A 11 -4.24 -9.38 9.47
CA GLU A 11 -4.70 -10.31 8.47
C GLU A 11 -3.58 -11.22 8.01
N ALA A 12 -3.70 -12.52 8.31
CA ALA A 12 -2.78 -13.53 7.79
C ALA A 12 -2.81 -13.53 6.26
N THR A 13 -1.66 -13.40 5.61
CA THR A 13 -1.52 -13.34 4.14
C THR A 13 -1.21 -14.71 3.51
N ALA A 14 -0.69 -15.66 4.29
CA ALA A 14 -0.31 -17.00 3.83
C ALA A 14 -1.53 -17.93 3.64
N GLY A 15 -1.49 -18.80 2.62
CA GLY A 15 -2.52 -19.82 2.38
C GLY A 15 -3.84 -19.32 1.77
N LYS A 16 -4.02 -18.01 1.62
CA LYS A 16 -5.21 -17.41 0.99
C LYS A 16 -5.07 -17.30 -0.53
N ASN A 17 -6.17 -17.48 -1.26
CA ASN A 17 -6.18 -17.47 -2.73
C ASN A 17 -5.62 -16.14 -3.27
N ALA A 18 -4.53 -16.20 -4.02
CA ALA A 18 -3.82 -15.04 -4.56
C ALA A 18 -4.64 -14.20 -5.55
N ARG A 19 -5.64 -14.79 -6.22
CA ARG A 19 -6.53 -14.07 -7.14
C ARG A 19 -7.68 -13.35 -6.43
N ALA A 20 -8.10 -13.82 -5.26
CA ALA A 20 -9.35 -13.39 -4.64
C ALA A 20 -9.19 -12.73 -3.26
N HIS A 21 -8.07 -12.96 -2.56
CA HIS A 21 -7.93 -12.44 -1.21
C HIS A 21 -7.35 -11.04 -1.20
N VAL A 22 -8.26 -10.07 -1.13
CA VAL A 22 -7.99 -8.63 -1.18
C VAL A 22 -6.94 -8.21 -0.15
N GLY A 23 -6.98 -8.73 1.08
CA GLY A 23 -6.01 -8.39 2.10
C GLY A 23 -4.56 -8.78 1.82
N LYS A 24 -4.32 -9.84 1.02
CA LYS A 24 -2.95 -10.18 0.60
C LYS A 24 -2.42 -9.14 -0.38
N LEU A 25 -3.24 -8.82 -1.40
CA LEU A 25 -2.92 -7.82 -2.40
C LEU A 25 -2.70 -6.45 -1.76
N TYR A 26 -3.59 -6.07 -0.84
CA TYR A 26 -3.56 -4.74 -0.22
C TYR A 26 -2.38 -4.56 0.74
N ASN A 27 -1.95 -5.60 1.45
CA ASN A 27 -0.72 -5.49 2.25
C ASN A 27 0.51 -5.24 1.37
N VAL A 28 0.60 -5.93 0.22
CA VAL A 28 1.71 -5.74 -0.72
C VAL A 28 1.63 -4.37 -1.40
N ALA A 29 0.45 -3.98 -1.89
CA ALA A 29 0.21 -2.69 -2.52
C ALA A 29 0.49 -1.54 -1.54
N ALA A 30 0.01 -1.62 -0.30
CA ALA A 30 0.27 -0.62 0.73
C ALA A 30 1.78 -0.43 0.98
N ARG A 31 2.53 -1.54 1.03
CA ARG A 31 4.00 -1.49 1.15
C ARG A 31 4.65 -0.83 -0.06
N MET A 32 4.27 -1.21 -1.29
CA MET A 32 4.81 -0.60 -2.52
C MET A 32 4.53 0.90 -2.60
N ILE A 33 3.31 1.31 -2.26
CA ILE A 33 2.93 2.73 -2.21
C ILE A 33 3.75 3.47 -1.16
N ALA A 34 3.89 2.92 0.06
CA ALA A 34 4.67 3.54 1.12
C ALA A 34 6.16 3.70 0.74
N GLU A 35 6.75 2.65 0.16
CA GLU A 35 8.14 2.65 -0.33
C GLU A 35 8.34 3.70 -1.43
N ARG A 36 7.41 3.78 -2.40
CA ARG A 36 7.49 4.78 -3.47
C ARG A 36 7.37 6.21 -2.95
N ILE A 37 6.37 6.48 -2.10
CA ILE A 37 6.21 7.81 -1.48
C ILE A 37 7.47 8.22 -0.73
N TYR A 38 8.04 7.32 0.09
CA TYR A 38 9.24 7.60 0.88
C TYR A 38 10.47 7.89 0.00
N ASN A 39 10.59 7.23 -1.15
CA ASN A 39 11.74 7.39 -2.04
C ASN A 39 11.60 8.57 -3.02
N GLU A 40 10.38 8.88 -3.47
CA GLU A 40 10.12 9.91 -4.48
C GLU A 40 9.88 11.30 -3.85
N ILE A 41 9.24 11.35 -2.68
CA ILE A 41 8.94 12.60 -1.98
C ILE A 41 9.99 12.87 -0.90
N LYS A 42 10.59 14.06 -0.93
CA LYS A 42 11.67 14.44 -0.02
C LYS A 42 11.17 14.82 1.37
N ASP A 43 12.10 14.84 2.32
CA ASP A 43 11.89 15.34 3.68
C ASP A 43 10.83 14.58 4.49
N LEU A 44 10.71 13.28 4.26
CA LEU A 44 9.88 12.37 5.05
C LEU A 44 10.75 11.54 6.00
N ASP A 45 10.33 11.43 7.26
CA ASP A 45 10.90 10.49 8.22
C ASP A 45 10.12 9.17 8.24
N GLU A 46 8.79 9.22 8.08
CA GLU A 46 7.94 8.02 8.06
C GLU A 46 6.75 8.16 7.12
N VAL A 47 6.31 7.03 6.54
CA VAL A 47 5.10 6.91 5.72
C VAL A 47 4.35 5.65 6.13
N TYR A 48 3.04 5.78 6.31
CA TYR A 48 2.12 4.70 6.63
C TYR A 48 0.98 4.69 5.63
N VAL A 49 0.74 3.53 5.02
CA VAL A 49 -0.35 3.35 4.04
C VAL A 49 -1.28 2.25 4.53
N ARG A 50 -2.58 2.51 4.49
CA ARG A 50 -3.63 1.54 4.78
C ARG A 50 -4.64 1.53 3.64
N ILE A 51 -5.04 0.35 3.21
CA ILE A 51 -6.02 0.19 2.14
C ILE A 51 -7.20 -0.60 2.70
N LEU A 52 -8.40 -0.04 2.56
CA LEU A 52 -9.64 -0.65 3.03
C LEU A 52 -10.44 -1.16 1.83
N SER A 53 -10.78 -2.45 1.86
CA SER A 53 -11.69 -3.07 0.89
C SER A 53 -13.14 -2.94 1.34
N GLN A 54 -14.07 -3.07 0.39
CA GLN A 54 -15.48 -3.29 0.67
C GLN A 54 -15.97 -4.52 -0.11
N ILE A 55 -16.76 -5.37 0.53
CA ILE A 55 -17.35 -6.54 -0.12
C ILE A 55 -18.18 -6.08 -1.33
N GLY A 56 -17.99 -6.75 -2.47
CA GLY A 56 -18.69 -6.44 -3.72
C GLY A 56 -18.03 -5.35 -4.58
N ARG A 57 -16.93 -4.72 -4.12
CA ARG A 57 -16.11 -3.84 -4.96
C ARG A 57 -14.99 -4.60 -5.67
N PRO A 58 -14.63 -4.19 -6.90
CA PRO A 58 -13.40 -4.63 -7.55
C PRO A 58 -12.16 -4.37 -6.68
N VAL A 59 -11.15 -5.22 -6.81
CA VAL A 59 -9.89 -5.14 -6.02
C VAL A 59 -9.01 -3.95 -6.41
N ASP A 60 -9.18 -3.41 -7.61
CA ASP A 60 -8.56 -2.18 -8.08
C ASP A 60 -9.37 -0.92 -7.71
N SER A 61 -10.46 -1.07 -6.95
CA SER A 61 -11.31 0.02 -6.48
C SER A 61 -11.52 -0.02 -4.97
N PRO A 62 -10.47 0.21 -4.15
CA PRO A 62 -10.59 0.23 -2.70
C PRO A 62 -11.61 1.27 -2.23
N LEU A 63 -12.21 1.03 -1.07
CA LEU A 63 -13.12 1.98 -0.43
C LEU A 63 -12.36 3.23 0.03
N LEU A 64 -11.15 3.03 0.57
CA LEU A 64 -10.30 4.07 1.09
C LEU A 64 -8.83 3.67 0.97
N ILE A 65 -7.98 4.63 0.64
CA ILE A 65 -6.54 4.56 0.83
C ILE A 65 -6.18 5.68 1.81
N SER A 66 -5.70 5.32 2.99
CA SER A 66 -5.24 6.26 4.01
C SER A 66 -3.73 6.32 3.97
N ILE A 67 -3.20 7.51 3.72
CA ILE A 67 -1.77 7.80 3.72
C ILE A 67 -1.52 8.75 4.89
N GLN A 68 -0.59 8.38 5.77
CA GLN A 68 -0.12 9.21 6.86
C GLN A 68 1.39 9.33 6.76
N TYR A 69 1.93 10.48 7.15
CA TYR A 69 3.36 10.73 7.07
C TYR A 69 3.86 11.54 8.26
N ILE A 70 5.16 11.45 8.49
CA ILE A 70 5.90 12.34 9.38
C ILE A 70 6.95 13.01 8.52
N ALA A 71 6.93 14.34 8.45
CA ALA A 71 7.92 15.11 7.71
C ALA A 71 9.03 15.63 8.63
N ARG A 72 10.26 15.63 8.10
CA ARG A 72 11.46 16.11 8.78
C ARG A 72 11.48 17.64 8.91
N SER A 73 10.96 18.32 7.90
CA SER A 73 10.71 19.76 7.87
C SER A 73 9.30 20.01 7.39
N GLY A 74 8.76 21.21 7.59
CA GLY A 74 7.39 21.56 7.20
C GLY A 74 7.15 21.31 5.70
N ALA A 75 6.65 20.12 5.36
CA ALA A 75 6.26 19.76 4.01
C ALA A 75 4.98 20.54 3.65
N ASP A 76 4.91 21.02 2.41
CA ASP A 76 3.66 21.56 1.90
C ASP A 76 2.64 20.42 1.75
N GLU A 77 1.65 20.40 2.64
CA GLU A 77 0.61 19.38 2.71
C GLU A 77 -0.11 19.20 1.37
N ASN A 78 -0.38 20.30 0.65
CA ASN A 78 -1.10 20.23 -0.62
C ASN A 78 -0.28 19.53 -1.71
N THR A 79 1.00 19.90 -1.83
CA THR A 79 1.92 19.26 -2.76
C THR A 79 2.10 17.78 -2.40
N PHE A 80 2.34 17.48 -1.12
CA PHE A 80 2.45 16.09 -0.66
C PHE A 80 1.21 15.27 -0.99
N ALA A 81 0.02 15.79 -0.65
CA ALA A 81 -1.24 15.09 -0.86
C ALA A 81 -1.48 14.78 -2.34
N TYR A 82 -1.12 15.72 -3.24
CA TYR A 82 -1.23 15.51 -4.68
C TYR A 82 -0.27 14.41 -5.17
N GLU A 83 1.01 14.51 -4.85
CA GLU A 83 2.03 13.54 -5.28
C GLU A 83 1.76 12.14 -4.73
N ALA A 84 1.46 12.03 -3.43
CA ALA A 84 1.14 10.77 -2.77
C ALA A 84 -0.13 10.13 -3.37
N ALA A 85 -1.14 10.93 -3.72
CA ALA A 85 -2.35 10.43 -4.37
C ALA A 85 -2.08 9.91 -5.78
N GLU A 86 -1.22 10.57 -6.56
CA GLU A 86 -0.85 10.08 -7.90
C GLU A 86 -0.04 8.78 -7.83
N ILE A 87 0.92 8.67 -6.91
CA ILE A 87 1.65 7.43 -6.65
C ILE A 87 0.68 6.30 -6.28
N ALA A 88 -0.25 6.56 -5.36
CA ALA A 88 -1.23 5.56 -4.94
C ALA A 88 -2.15 5.11 -6.09
N LYS A 89 -2.63 6.04 -6.93
CA LYS A 89 -3.45 5.71 -8.11
C LYS A 89 -2.67 4.86 -9.11
N ASP A 90 -1.42 5.20 -9.37
CA ASP A 90 -0.56 4.48 -10.30
C ASP A 90 -0.32 3.04 -9.84
N GLU A 91 0.00 2.84 -8.56
CA GLU A 91 0.17 1.49 -8.00
C GLU A 91 -1.13 0.69 -8.04
N ILE A 92 -2.27 1.30 -7.73
CA ILE A 92 -3.57 0.59 -7.78
C ILE A 92 -3.95 0.19 -9.20
N ARG A 93 -3.61 0.99 -10.23
CA ARG A 93 -3.83 0.61 -11.64
C ARG A 93 -3.05 -0.65 -12.03
N LYS A 94 -1.93 -0.92 -11.38
CA LYS A 94 -1.09 -2.11 -11.57
C LYS A 94 -1.55 -3.32 -10.76
N MET A 95 -2.73 -3.29 -10.13
CA MET A 95 -3.23 -4.40 -9.31
C MET A 95 -3.36 -5.72 -10.05
N VAL A 96 -3.69 -5.71 -11.34
CA VAL A 96 -3.76 -6.93 -12.13
C VAL A 96 -2.37 -7.55 -12.29
N GLU A 97 -1.36 -6.75 -12.60
CA GLU A 97 0.04 -7.20 -12.69
C GLU A 97 0.56 -7.71 -11.34
N LEU A 98 0.18 -7.06 -10.25
CA LEU A 98 0.56 -7.50 -8.91
C LEU A 98 0.00 -8.90 -8.58
N GLN A 99 -1.22 -9.22 -9.04
CA GLN A 99 -1.76 -10.57 -8.88
C GLN A 99 -0.87 -11.61 -9.57
N GLU A 100 -0.38 -11.31 -10.78
CA GLU A 100 0.52 -12.21 -11.53
C GLU A 100 1.84 -12.39 -10.79
N LEU A 101 2.47 -11.31 -10.33
CA LEU A 101 3.73 -11.37 -9.58
C LEU A 101 3.62 -12.20 -8.29
N ILE A 102 2.49 -12.12 -7.60
CA ILE A 102 2.22 -12.94 -6.41
C ILE A 102 2.01 -14.41 -6.79
N LEU A 103 1.35 -14.71 -7.91
CA LEU A 103 1.17 -16.08 -8.41
C LEU A 103 2.51 -16.71 -8.81
N GLU A 104 3.41 -15.92 -9.38
CA GLU A 104 4.77 -16.32 -9.76
C GLU A 104 5.75 -16.37 -8.57
N GLN A 105 5.30 -16.05 -7.36
CA GLN A 105 6.12 -15.98 -6.14
C GLN A 105 7.31 -15.00 -6.23
N LYS A 106 7.19 -13.96 -7.06
CA LYS A 106 8.23 -12.94 -7.25
C LYS A 106 8.21 -11.82 -6.21
N VAL A 107 7.25 -11.84 -5.29
CA VAL A 107 7.09 -10.82 -4.25
C VAL A 107 7.13 -11.46 -2.87
N SER A 108 7.92 -10.89 -1.96
CA SER A 108 7.92 -11.36 -0.57
C SER A 108 6.60 -11.02 0.12
N LEU A 109 6.07 -12.00 0.85
CA LEU A 109 4.80 -11.92 1.58
C LEU A 109 4.99 -11.92 3.10
N PHE A 110 6.21 -12.18 3.58
CA PHE A 110 6.56 -12.29 5.00
C PHE A 110 8.01 -11.85 5.26
#